data_AF-A0A392RX14-F1
#
_entry.id   AF-A0A392RX14-F1
#
_cell.length_a   1.000
_cell.length_b   1.000
_cell.length_c   1.000
_cell.angle_alpha   90.00
_cell.angle_beta   90.00
_cell.angle_gamma   90.00
#
_symmetry.space_group_name_H-M   'P 1'
#
loop_
_entity.id
_entity.type
_entity.pdbx_description
1 polymer ?
#
loop_
_entity_poly.entity_id
_entity_poly.type
_entity_poly.pdbx_seq_one_letter_code
_entity_poly.pdbx_strand_id
1 'polypeptide(L)'
;MREFNITLLGKSCWRLLVDRRGLWYRVLVARYGEEAGRLAVWGQSGSSWWRELSKIRDGESDDGGWFEESVERRVDNGVDTFFWMNLWLGGVPLSVKYRHLF
;
A
#
# COMPACT_ATOMS: atom_id res chain seq x y z
N MET A 1 0.43 22.63 3.13
CA MET A 1 -0.95 22.34 3.56
C MET A 1 -0.94 21.03 4.33
N ARG A 2 -1.06 21.05 5.66
CA ARG A 2 -1.14 19.84 6.49
C ARG A 2 -2.62 19.51 6.69
N GLU A 3 -3.31 19.11 5.61
CA GLU A 3 -4.78 19.01 5.57
C GLU A 3 -5.34 17.79 6.30
N PHE A 4 -4.52 16.78 6.59
CA PHE A 4 -4.97 15.51 7.18
C PHE A 4 -4.16 15.11 8.41
N ASN A 5 -4.84 14.52 9.39
CA ASN A 5 -4.22 13.95 10.58
C ASN A 5 -3.41 12.70 10.18
N ILE A 6 -2.09 12.76 10.32
CA ILE A 6 -1.15 11.69 9.95
C ILE A 6 -1.48 10.38 10.67
N THR A 7 -1.85 10.43 11.95
CA THR A 7 -2.24 9.25 12.73
C THR A 7 -3.51 8.59 12.16
N LEU A 8 -4.47 9.39 11.68
CA LEU A 8 -5.69 8.88 11.06
C LEU A 8 -5.43 8.28 9.67
N LEU A 9 -4.51 8.88 8.91
CA LEU A 9 -4.04 8.31 7.65
C LEU A 9 -3.30 6.99 7.88
N GLY A 10 -2.41 6.92 8.87
CA GLY A 10 -1.72 5.69 9.27
C GLY A 10 -2.70 4.58 9.68
N LYS A 11 -3.72 4.92 10.50
CA LYS A 11 -4.81 3.97 10.82
C LYS A 11 -5.54 3.49 9.58
N SER A 12 -5.77 4.37 8.60
CA SER A 12 -6.42 4.02 7.34
C SER A 12 -5.53 3.09 6.51
N CYS A 13 -4.24 3.40 6.34
CA CYS A 13 -3.27 2.53 5.69
C CYS A 13 -3.23 1.13 6.34
N TRP A 14 -3.20 1.06 7.68
CA TRP A 14 -3.21 -0.21 8.40
C TRP A 14 -4.44 -1.06 8.07
N ARG A 15 -5.63 -0.45 8.01
CA ARG A 15 -6.86 -1.18 7.63
C ARG A 15 -6.79 -1.74 6.20
N LEU A 16 -6.13 -1.04 5.28
CA LEU A 16 -5.93 -1.55 3.91
C LEU A 16 -5.02 -2.77 3.85
N LEU A 17 -4.05 -2.85 4.75
CA LEU A 17 -3.13 -3.98 4.82
C LEU A 17 -3.77 -5.22 5.46
N VAL A 18 -4.55 -5.02 6.53
CA VAL A 18 -5.05 -6.13 7.36
C VAL A 18 -6.43 -6.63 6.92
N ASP A 19 -7.30 -5.76 6.41
CA ASP A 19 -8.70 -6.10 6.11
C ASP A 19 -9.01 -6.04 4.61
N ARG A 20 -8.32 -6.89 3.82
CA ARG A 20 -8.50 -6.97 2.37
C ARG A 20 -9.88 -7.50 1.94
N ARG A 21 -10.59 -8.18 2.85
CA ARG A 21 -11.95 -8.69 2.60
C ARG A 21 -13.03 -7.69 2.99
N GLY A 22 -12.69 -6.66 3.76
CA GLY A 22 -13.59 -5.62 4.22
C GLY A 22 -14.20 -4.79 3.10
N LEU A 23 -15.40 -4.26 3.35
CA LEU A 23 -16.13 -3.41 2.40
C LEU A 23 -15.31 -2.18 1.98
N TRP A 24 -14.58 -1.58 2.92
CA TRP A 24 -13.77 -0.40 2.66
C TRP A 24 -12.66 -0.68 1.63
N TYR A 25 -11.98 -1.83 1.75
CA TYR A 25 -10.99 -2.25 0.78
C TYR A 25 -11.62 -2.45 -0.60
N ARG A 26 -12.74 -3.18 -0.68
CA ARG A 26 -13.46 -3.43 -1.94
C ARG A 26 -13.93 -2.14 -2.62
N VAL A 27 -14.42 -1.17 -1.86
CA VAL A 27 -14.81 0.15 -2.38
C VAL A 27 -13.62 0.89 -2.98
N LEU A 28 -12.46 0.83 -2.33
CA LEU A 28 -11.25 1.43 -2.87
C LEU A 28 -10.72 0.70 -4.09
N VAL A 29 -10.75 -0.63 -4.12
CA VAL A 29 -10.41 -1.42 -5.31
C VAL A 29 -11.34 -1.06 -6.47
N ALA A 30 -12.65 -0.94 -6.23
CA ALA A 30 -13.59 -0.54 -7.26
C ALA A 30 -13.37 0.88 -7.78
N ARG A 31 -12.92 1.80 -6.92
CA ARG A 31 -12.71 3.22 -7.26
C ARG A 31 -11.35 3.50 -7.89
N TYR A 32 -10.30 2.83 -7.40
CA TYR A 32 -8.90 3.11 -7.72
C TYR A 32 -8.19 1.92 -8.38
N GLY A 33 -8.83 0.77 -8.55
CA GLY A 33 -8.19 -0.43 -9.09
C GLY A 33 -7.20 -1.08 -8.12
N GLU A 34 -6.74 -2.27 -8.49
CA GLU A 34 -5.77 -3.05 -7.74
C GLU A 34 -4.86 -3.80 -8.71
N GLU A 35 -3.56 -3.75 -8.46
CA GLU A 35 -2.55 -4.53 -9.16
C GLU A 35 -1.77 -5.33 -8.14
N ALA A 36 -1.86 -6.65 -8.25
CA ALA A 36 -1.09 -7.60 -7.44
C ALA A 36 -1.14 -7.37 -5.92
N GLY A 37 -2.33 -7.06 -5.41
CA GLY A 37 -2.52 -6.84 -3.98
C GLY A 37 -2.34 -5.41 -3.50
N ARG A 38 -1.93 -4.50 -4.39
CA ARG A 38 -1.76 -3.08 -4.10
C ARG A 38 -2.80 -2.28 -4.86
N LEU A 39 -3.46 -1.38 -4.15
CA LEU A 39 -4.37 -0.42 -4.76
C LEU A 39 -3.58 0.48 -5.71
N ALA A 40 -4.00 0.53 -6.97
CA ALA A 40 -3.29 1.25 -8.00
C ALA A 40 -3.29 2.76 -7.70
N VAL A 41 -2.13 3.38 -7.89
CA VAL A 41 -1.99 4.84 -7.78
C VAL A 41 -2.22 5.41 -9.16
N TRP A 42 -3.47 5.46 -9.61
CA TRP A 42 -3.79 6.28 -10.78
C TRP A 42 -3.50 7.74 -10.43
N GLY A 43 -2.86 8.46 -11.36
CA GLY A 43 -2.32 9.82 -11.18
C GLY A 43 -3.33 10.90 -10.75
N GLN A 44 -3.21 12.10 -11.33
CA GLN A 44 -3.85 13.35 -10.84
C GLN A 44 -5.39 13.34 -10.62
N SER A 45 -6.12 12.25 -10.93
CA SER A 45 -7.55 12.04 -10.68
C SER A 45 -7.90 11.49 -9.28
N GLY A 46 -6.90 11.14 -8.44
CA GLY A 46 -7.12 10.73 -7.06
C GLY A 46 -7.63 11.87 -6.15
N SER A 47 -8.44 11.54 -5.14
CA SER A 47 -8.83 12.52 -4.12
C SER A 47 -7.59 13.02 -3.36
N SER A 48 -7.60 14.27 -2.85
CA SER A 48 -6.49 14.80 -2.03
C SER A 48 -6.13 13.82 -0.88
N TRP A 49 -7.17 13.26 -0.23
CA TRP A 49 -7.02 12.22 0.77
C TRP A 49 -6.31 10.95 0.25
N TRP A 50 -6.68 10.45 -0.94
CA TRP A 50 -6.05 9.26 -1.52
C TRP A 50 -4.58 9.49 -1.86
N ARG A 51 -4.23 10.70 -2.32
CA ARG A 51 -2.84 11.07 -2.61
C ARG A 51 -1.99 11.09 -1.34
N GLU A 52 -2.47 11.72 -0.28
CA GLU A 52 -1.73 11.76 1.00
C GLU A 52 -1.64 10.38 1.65
N LEU A 53 -2.70 9.56 1.56
CA LEU A 53 -2.66 8.17 2.03
C LEU A 53 -1.64 7.34 1.25
N SER A 54 -1.61 7.49 -0.09
CA SER A 54 -0.67 6.75 -0.94
C SER A 54 0.77 7.12 -0.62
N LYS A 55 1.08 8.40 -0.39
CA LYS A 55 2.42 8.84 0.05
C LYS A 55 2.87 8.18 1.35
N ILE A 56 2.00 8.11 2.37
CA ILE A 56 2.34 7.44 3.65
C ILE A 56 2.57 5.94 3.43
N ARG A 57 1.72 5.30 2.63
CA ARG A 57 1.83 3.88 2.32
C ARG A 57 3.11 3.54 1.55
N ASP A 58 3.49 4.39 0.60
CA ASP A 58 4.61 4.17 -0.30
C ASP A 58 5.92 4.78 0.23
N GLY A 59 5.92 5.27 1.48
CA GLY A 59 7.12 5.78 2.17
C GLY A 59 7.56 7.19 1.74
N GLU A 60 6.82 7.84 0.84
CA GLU A 60 7.12 9.16 0.25
C GLU A 60 6.59 10.34 1.09
N SER A 61 6.19 10.12 2.34
CA SER A 61 5.73 11.21 3.21
C SER A 61 6.88 12.09 3.69
N ASP A 62 6.63 13.39 3.88
CA ASP A 62 7.60 14.36 4.42
C ASP A 62 8.19 13.94 5.78
N ASP A 63 7.47 13.12 6.55
CA ASP A 63 7.88 12.58 7.85
C ASP A 63 8.76 11.31 7.74
N GLY A 64 9.24 10.97 6.53
CA GLY A 64 10.25 9.95 6.26
C GLY A 64 9.82 8.52 6.60
N GLY A 65 9.27 7.77 5.64
CA GLY A 65 9.15 6.30 5.68
C GLY A 65 8.44 5.63 6.86
N TRP A 66 8.00 6.37 7.89
CA TRP A 66 7.72 5.85 9.23
C TRP A 66 6.71 4.71 9.25
N PHE A 67 5.71 4.78 8.37
CA PHE A 67 4.67 3.77 8.28
C PHE A 67 5.21 2.47 7.69
N GLU A 68 6.00 2.54 6.61
CA GLU A 68 6.64 1.38 6.01
C GLU A 68 7.65 0.75 6.99
N GLU A 69 8.46 1.58 7.66
CA GLU A 69 9.43 1.15 8.67
C GLU A 69 8.77 0.47 9.88
N SER A 70 7.52 0.85 10.20
CA SER A 70 6.76 0.29 11.32
C SER A 70 5.96 -0.97 10.96
N VAL A 71 5.92 -1.38 9.69
CA VAL A 71 5.10 -2.48 9.21
C VAL A 71 5.96 -3.70 8.90
N GLU A 72 5.72 -4.79 9.63
CA GLU A 72 6.28 -6.11 9.34
C GLU A 72 5.23 -6.97 8.63
N ARG A 73 5.59 -7.55 7.48
CA ARG A 73 4.72 -8.51 6.78
C ARG A 73 4.98 -9.92 7.30
N ARG A 74 3.96 -10.54 7.90
CA ARG A 74 3.98 -11.93 8.36
C ARG A 74 3.26 -12.83 7.37
N VAL A 75 3.93 -13.90 6.95
CA VAL A 75 3.34 -14.91 6.08
C VAL A 75 2.69 -15.96 6.95
N ASP A 76 1.39 -16.14 6.80
CA ASP A 76 0.64 -17.23 7.42
C ASP A 76 0.41 -18.34 6.37
N ASN A 77 -0.83 -18.71 6.07
CA ASN A 77 -1.17 -19.75 5.09
C ASN A 77 -0.84 -19.41 3.61
N GLY A 78 -0.28 -18.23 3.33
CA GLY A 78 0.15 -17.81 1.99
C GLY A 78 -0.96 -17.48 0.98
N VAL A 79 -2.25 -17.61 1.34
CA VAL A 79 -3.37 -17.46 0.39
C VAL A 79 -3.43 -16.08 -0.26
N ASP A 80 -3.10 -15.02 0.50
CA ASP A 80 -3.14 -13.63 0.04
C ASP A 80 -1.75 -13.07 -0.31
N THR A 81 -0.76 -13.94 -0.51
CA THR A 81 0.66 -13.59 -0.70
C THR A 81 1.10 -13.70 -2.15
N PHE A 82 1.22 -12.56 -2.84
CA PHE A 82 1.90 -12.44 -4.13
C PHE A 82 3.44 -12.44 -3.99
N PHE A 83 4.06 -13.62 -4.02
CA PHE A 83 5.51 -13.76 -3.83
C PHE A 83 6.34 -12.84 -4.73
N TRP A 84 6.05 -12.74 -6.02
CA TRP A 84 6.86 -11.93 -6.93
C TRP A 84 6.53 -10.44 -6.92
N MET A 85 5.30 -10.08 -6.57
CA MET A 85 4.80 -8.70 -6.73
C MET A 85 4.68 -7.93 -5.42
N ASN A 86 4.75 -8.60 -4.28
CA ASN A 86 4.84 -7.94 -2.98
C ASN A 86 6.24 -7.36 -2.74
N LEU A 87 6.29 -6.24 -2.00
CA LEU A 87 7.54 -5.74 -1.41
C LEU A 87 7.86 -6.61 -0.19
N TRP A 88 8.95 -7.38 -0.32
CA TRP A 88 9.49 -8.20 0.75
C TRP A 88 10.68 -7.53 1.42
N LEU A 89 11.66 -7.15 0.59
CA LEU A 89 12.93 -6.57 1.03
C LEU A 89 13.27 -5.38 0.13
N GLY A 90 13.27 -4.18 0.72
CA GLY A 90 13.52 -2.91 0.03
C GLY A 90 12.31 -2.39 -0.75
N GLY A 91 12.52 -1.29 -1.49
CA GLY A 91 11.44 -0.53 -2.13
C GLY A 91 10.96 -1.04 -3.50
N VAL A 92 11.41 -2.20 -4.00
CA VAL A 92 11.00 -2.72 -5.32
C VAL A 92 10.55 -4.20 -5.27
N PRO A 93 9.53 -4.61 -6.04
CA PRO A 93 9.08 -6.01 -6.07
C PRO A 93 10.16 -6.97 -6.60
N LEU A 94 10.08 -8.24 -6.18
CA LEU A 94 11.02 -9.27 -6.65
C LEU A 94 10.94 -9.49 -8.17
N SER A 95 9.76 -9.33 -8.78
CA SER A 95 9.57 -9.39 -10.24
C SER A 95 10.37 -8.33 -10.99
N VAL A 96 10.59 -7.16 -10.36
CA VAL A 96 11.39 -6.07 -10.93
C VAL A 96 12.88 -6.30 -10.67
N LYS A 97 13.24 -6.70 -9.45
CA LYS A 97 14.63 -6.91 -9.04
C LYS A 97 15.26 -8.14 -9.70
N TYR A 98 14.49 -9.21 -9.88
CA TYR A 98 14.92 -10.50 -10.40
C TYR A 98 14.12 -10.90 -11.64
N ARG A 99 14.04 -9.99 -12.64
CA ARG A 99 13.27 -10.19 -13.88
C ARG A 99 13.56 -11.50 -14.63
N HIS A 100 14.75 -12.06 -14.48
CA HIS A 100 15.16 -13.32 -15.14
C HIS A 100 14.60 -14.57 -14.45
N LEU A 101 14.12 -14.45 -13.21
CA LEU A 101 13.47 -15.52 -12.45
C LEU A 101 11.93 -15.40 -12.44
N PHE A 102 11.42 -14.31 -13.00
CA PHE A 102 9.99 -13.96 -12.99
C PHE A 102 9.24 -14.62 -14.16
#